data_AF-A0A3M2TGZ9-F1
#
_entry.id   AF-A0A3M2TGZ9-F1
#
_cell.length_a   1.000
_cell.length_b   1.000
_cell.length_c   1.000
_cell.angle_alpha   90.00
_cell.angle_beta   90.00
_cell.angle_gamma   90.00
#
_symmetry.space_group_name_H-M   'P 1'
#
loop_
_entity.id
_entity.type
_entity.pdbx_description
1 polymer ?
#
loop_
_entity_poly.entity_id
_entity_poly.type
_entity_poly.pdbx_seq_one_letter_code
_entity_poly.pdbx_strand_id
1 'polypeptide(L)'
;MAVPITPTAGVLSTGFLGLGALHLLAPFQMCAIFGLPCATDTGRPPLRAFIYANGGREVMLSIAFFLLGKQRNRGGMRALMYGILVAAQVDAYVVWRYGGEQFGGWKGRFWMHLLGGFAVGAAACCM
;
A
#
# COMPACT_ATOMS: atom_id res chain seq x y z
N MET A 1 32.38 6.67 -0.99
CA MET A 1 32.04 5.23 -0.85
C MET A 1 30.52 5.10 -0.89
N ALA A 2 29.98 4.24 -1.76
CA ALA A 2 28.54 3.96 -1.76
C ALA A 2 28.21 3.05 -0.57
N VAL A 3 27.32 3.48 0.32
CA VAL A 3 26.84 2.65 1.43
C VAL A 3 25.85 1.63 0.86
N PRO A 4 26.08 0.32 1.03
CA PRO A 4 25.16 -0.70 0.54
C PRO A 4 23.82 -0.59 1.26
N ILE A 5 22.73 -0.67 0.50
CA ILE A 5 21.36 -0.65 1.00
C ILE A 5 21.05 -2.02 1.62
N THR A 6 20.38 -2.03 2.78
CA THR A 6 19.95 -3.29 3.39
C THR A 6 18.97 -4.03 2.48
N PRO A 7 19.00 -5.37 2.38
CA PRO A 7 18.08 -6.14 1.53
C PRO A 7 16.60 -5.78 1.73
N THR A 8 16.16 -5.64 2.99
CA THR A 8 14.78 -5.25 3.34
C THR A 8 14.39 -3.90 2.74
N ALA A 9 15.24 -2.89 2.91
CA ALA A 9 15.00 -1.56 2.32
C ALA A 9 14.97 -1.61 0.79
N GLY A 10 15.82 -2.44 0.16
CA GLY A 10 15.80 -2.65 -1.28
C GLY A 10 14.47 -3.22 -1.76
N VAL A 11 14.02 -4.32 -1.15
CA VAL A 11 12.75 -5.00 -1.50
C VAL A 11 11.54 -4.10 -1.25
N LEU A 12 11.47 -3.43 -0.09
CA LEU A 12 10.36 -2.54 0.22
C LEU A 12 10.35 -1.32 -0.71
N SER A 13 11.52 -0.73 -0.99
CA SER A 13 11.60 0.43 -1.88
C SER A 13 11.15 0.09 -3.30
N THR A 14 11.64 -1.00 -3.89
CA THR A 14 11.25 -1.39 -5.25
C THR A 14 9.81 -1.87 -5.33
N GLY A 15 9.34 -2.62 -4.32
CA GLY A 15 7.96 -3.09 -4.23
C GLY A 15 6.96 -1.93 -4.19
N PHE A 16 7.16 -0.96 -3.29
CA PHE A 16 6.30 0.22 -3.21
C PHE A 16 6.43 1.14 -4.43
N LEU A 17 7.59 1.21 -5.08
CA LEU A 17 7.73 1.97 -6.32
C LEU A 17 6.87 1.37 -7.43
N GLY A 18 6.93 0.05 -7.60
CA GLY A 18 6.15 -0.66 -8.62
C GLY A 18 4.65 -0.55 -8.35
N LEU A 19 4.23 -0.75 -7.11
CA LEU A 19 2.82 -0.63 -6.72
C LEU A 19 2.32 0.81 -6.90
N GLY A 20 3.12 1.80 -6.50
CA GLY A 20 2.77 3.21 -6.63
C GLY A 20 2.67 3.64 -8.09
N ALA A 21 3.58 3.17 -8.94
CA ALA A 21 3.51 3.39 -10.38
C ALA A 21 2.24 2.78 -10.99
N LEU A 22 1.84 1.57 -10.58
CA LEU A 22 0.59 0.95 -11.03
C LEU A 22 -0.64 1.75 -10.61
N HIS A 23 -0.70 2.26 -9.38
CA HIS A 23 -1.78 3.14 -8.92
C HIS A 23 -1.91 4.41 -9.76
N LEU A 24 -0.78 5.04 -10.12
CA LEU A 24 -0.79 6.31 -10.85
C LEU A 24 -1.03 6.12 -12.35
N LEU A 25 -0.44 5.09 -12.96
CA LEU A 25 -0.45 4.88 -14.42
C LEU A 25 -1.62 4.00 -14.88
N ALA A 26 -2.13 3.12 -14.01
CA ALA A 26 -3.18 2.14 -14.32
C ALA A 26 -4.29 2.11 -13.24
N PRO A 27 -4.92 3.26 -12.92
CA PRO A 27 -5.85 3.37 -11.79
C PRO A 27 -7.11 2.51 -11.95
N PHE A 28 -7.58 2.28 -13.18
CA PHE A 28 -8.76 1.42 -13.44
C PHE A 28 -8.48 -0.04 -13.13
N GLN A 29 -7.29 -0.52 -13.52
CA GLN A 29 -6.81 -1.86 -13.20
C GLN A 29 -6.65 -2.00 -11.69
N MET A 30 -6.12 -0.97 -11.02
CA MET A 30 -5.97 -0.98 -9.55
C MET A 30 -7.30 -0.98 -8.81
N CYS A 31 -8.31 -0.24 -9.27
CA CYS A 31 -9.68 -0.39 -8.76
C CYS A 31 -10.18 -1.84 -8.91
N ALA A 32 -9.96 -2.47 -10.06
CA ALA A 32 -10.38 -3.85 -10.28
C ALA A 32 -9.62 -4.84 -9.37
N ILE A 33 -8.35 -4.57 -9.04
CA ILE A 33 -7.53 -5.37 -8.12
C ILE A 33 -7.96 -5.16 -6.66
N PHE A 34 -8.16 -3.91 -6.24
CA PHE A 34 -8.65 -3.57 -4.90
C PHE A 34 -10.12 -3.99 -4.71
N GLY A 35 -10.86 -4.19 -5.80
CA GLY A 35 -12.29 -4.52 -5.74
C GLY A 35 -13.14 -3.30 -5.40
N LEU A 36 -12.86 -2.17 -6.04
CA LEU A 36 -13.57 -0.91 -5.86
C LEU A 36 -14.26 -0.47 -7.15
N PRO A 37 -15.42 0.21 -7.08
CA PRO A 37 -16.03 0.84 -8.24
C PRO A 37 -15.21 2.06 -8.66
N CYS A 38 -14.61 1.98 -9.86
CA CYS A 38 -13.85 3.10 -10.44
C CYS A 38 -14.73 4.03 -11.30
N ALA A 39 -15.90 3.55 -11.74
CA ALA A 39 -16.87 4.37 -12.43
C ALA A 39 -17.57 5.32 -11.45
N THR A 40 -17.88 6.52 -11.93
CA THR A 40 -18.74 7.48 -11.23
C THR A 40 -20.18 6.98 -11.30
N ASP A 41 -20.57 6.14 -10.34
CA ASP A 41 -21.98 5.91 -10.07
C ASP A 41 -22.55 7.16 -9.38
N THR A 42 -23.60 7.72 -9.96
CA THR A 42 -24.35 8.86 -9.40
C THR A 42 -24.87 8.48 -8.01
N GLY A 43 -24.20 8.97 -6.95
CA GLY A 43 -24.55 8.73 -5.55
C GLY A 43 -23.48 8.07 -4.69
N ARG A 44 -22.30 7.71 -5.25
CA ARG A 44 -21.15 7.23 -4.47
C ARG A 44 -19.94 8.16 -4.58
N PRO A 45 -19.12 8.29 -3.52
CA PRO A 45 -17.92 9.12 -3.58
C PRO A 45 -16.95 8.56 -4.64
N PRO A 46 -16.23 9.44 -5.38
CA PRO A 46 -15.28 9.02 -6.40
C PRO A 46 -14.04 8.37 -5.75
N LEU A 47 -14.01 7.03 -5.72
CA LEU A 47 -12.91 6.25 -5.14
C LEU A 47 -11.61 6.28 -5.98
N ARG A 48 -11.64 6.91 -7.16
CA ARG A 48 -10.43 7.22 -7.94
C ARG A 48 -9.45 8.09 -7.16
N ALA A 49 -9.94 9.05 -6.38
CA ALA A 49 -9.08 9.88 -5.53
C ALA A 49 -8.33 9.03 -4.49
N PHE A 50 -8.97 8.00 -3.95
CA PHE A 50 -8.33 7.04 -3.03
C PHE A 50 -7.21 6.25 -3.71
N ILE A 51 -7.43 5.75 -4.94
CA ILE A 51 -6.39 5.04 -5.71
C ILE A 51 -5.17 5.94 -5.98
N TYR A 52 -5.37 7.19 -6.39
CA TYR A 52 -4.26 8.12 -6.59
C TYR A 52 -3.55 8.48 -5.28
N ALA A 53 -4.29 8.67 -4.19
CA ALA A 53 -3.70 8.91 -2.87
C ALA A 53 -2.85 7.72 -2.40
N ASN A 54 -3.31 6.48 -2.63
CA ASN A 54 -2.52 5.28 -2.36
C ASN A 54 -1.26 5.23 -3.24
N GLY A 55 -1.37 5.56 -4.53
CA GLY A 55 -0.20 5.64 -5.41
C GLY A 55 0.85 6.65 -4.92
N GLY A 56 0.42 7.85 -4.53
CA GLY A 56 1.31 8.87 -3.96
C GLY A 56 1.97 8.41 -2.66
N ARG A 57 1.20 7.78 -1.76
CA ARG A 57 1.69 7.20 -0.50
C ARG A 57 2.76 6.14 -0.75
N GLU A 58 2.56 5.26 -1.72
CA GLU A 58 3.50 4.17 -2.04
C GLU A 58 4.79 4.70 -2.66
N VAL A 59 4.73 5.65 -3.59
CA VAL A 59 5.93 6.31 -4.11
C VAL A 59 6.70 7.02 -2.98
N MET A 60 5.99 7.70 -2.07
CA MET A 60 6.62 8.31 -0.90
C MET A 60 7.30 7.28 0.01
N LEU A 61 6.62 6.16 0.32
CA LEU A 61 7.17 5.06 1.12
C LEU A 61 8.41 4.45 0.44
N SER A 62 8.40 4.29 -0.88
CA SER A 62 9.55 3.80 -1.64
C SER A 62 10.80 4.66 -1.43
N ILE A 63 10.65 5.98 -1.57
CA ILE A 63 11.72 6.95 -1.35
C ILE A 63 12.17 6.90 0.12
N ALA A 64 11.23 6.87 1.06
CA ALA A 64 11.54 6.85 2.48
C ALA A 64 12.34 5.60 2.89
N PHE A 65 11.95 4.40 2.43
CA PHE A 65 12.72 3.17 2.70
C PHE A 65 14.10 3.21 2.07
N PHE A 66 14.23 3.74 0.84
CA PHE A 66 15.53 3.90 0.19
C PHE A 66 16.47 4.78 1.03
N LEU A 67 15.98 5.96 1.45
CA LEU A 67 16.77 6.92 2.23
C LEU A 67 17.13 6.37 3.61
N LEU A 68 16.16 5.82 4.35
CA LEU A 68 16.39 5.27 5.68
C LEU A 68 17.28 4.01 5.64
N GLY A 69 17.13 3.17 4.61
CA GLY A 69 18.00 2.04 4.36
C GLY A 69 19.45 2.46 4.11
N LYS A 70 19.66 3.51 3.30
CA LYS A 70 20.99 4.09 3.05
C LYS A 70 21.61 4.71 4.32
N GLN A 71 20.78 5.29 5.19
CA GLN A 71 21.19 5.82 6.50
C GLN A 71 21.37 4.73 7.57
N ARG A 72 21.04 3.46 7.28
CA ARG A 72 20.97 2.36 8.25
C ARG A 72 20.05 2.68 9.45
N ASN A 73 19.06 3.54 9.26
CA ASN A 73 18.12 3.95 10.29
C ASN A 73 17.02 2.89 10.47
N ARG A 74 17.34 1.80 11.18
CA ARG A 74 16.40 0.70 11.45
C ARG A 74 15.16 1.15 12.23
N GLY A 75 15.32 2.06 13.19
CA GLY A 75 14.21 2.61 13.96
C GLY A 75 13.17 3.30 13.05
N GLY A 76 13.64 4.15 12.13
CA GLY A 76 12.79 4.81 11.14
C GLY A 76 12.10 3.82 10.20
N MET A 77 12.81 2.77 9.74
CA MET A 77 12.20 1.74 8.90
C MET A 77 11.11 0.97 9.64
N ARG A 78 11.35 0.56 10.91
CA ARG A 78 10.34 -0.11 11.74
C ARG A 78 9.11 0.78 11.93
N ALA A 79 9.32 2.07 12.22
CA ALA A 79 8.21 3.02 12.38
C ALA A 79 7.35 3.14 11.12
N LEU A 80 7.97 3.21 9.93
CA LEU A 80 7.24 3.22 8.66
C LEU A 80 6.48 1.92 8.41
N MET A 81 7.07 0.76 8.74
CA MET A 81 6.39 -0.53 8.59
C MET A 81 5.16 -0.65 9.50
N TYR A 82 5.22 -0.13 10.72
CA TYR A 82 4.01 -0.01 11.56
C TYR A 82 3.00 0.99 11.01
N GLY A 83 3.45 2.09 10.40
CA GLY A 83 2.57 3.00 9.65
C GLY A 83 1.85 2.30 8.50
N ILE A 84 2.55 1.42 7.77
CA ILE A 84 1.98 0.60 6.69
C ILE A 84 0.95 -0.38 7.22
N LEU A 85 1.20 -1.04 8.35
CA LEU A 85 0.22 -1.90 9.01
C LEU A 85 -1.10 -1.15 9.19
N VAL A 86 -1.06 0.07 9.77
CA VAL A 86 -2.26 0.88 10.00
C VAL A 86 -2.91 1.28 8.68
N ALA A 87 -2.13 1.77 7.72
CA ALA A 87 -2.64 2.17 6.40
C ALA A 87 -3.33 1.00 5.68
N ALA A 88 -2.78 -0.21 5.76
CA ALA A 88 -3.36 -1.41 5.17
C ALA A 88 -4.70 -1.80 5.82
N GLN A 89 -4.88 -1.56 7.13
CA GLN A 89 -6.18 -1.77 7.78
C GLN A 89 -7.22 -0.74 7.30
N VAL A 90 -6.81 0.51 7.09
CA VAL A 90 -7.68 1.54 6.51
C VAL A 90 -8.07 1.17 5.08
N ASP A 91 -7.11 0.71 4.27
CA ASP A 91 -7.39 0.25 2.91
C ASP A 91 -8.35 -0.95 2.91
N ALA A 92 -8.14 -1.92 3.81
CA ALA A 92 -9.02 -3.07 3.97
C ALA A 92 -10.46 -2.64 4.32
N TYR A 93 -10.60 -1.67 5.25
CA TYR A 93 -11.90 -1.10 5.60
C TYR A 93 -12.57 -0.43 4.40
N VAL A 94 -11.83 0.36 3.61
CA VAL A 94 -12.36 1.01 2.40
C VAL A 94 -12.85 -0.04 1.39
N VAL A 95 -12.05 -1.08 1.14
CA VAL A 95 -12.41 -2.19 0.24
C VAL A 95 -13.65 -2.94 0.73
N TRP A 96 -13.71 -3.26 2.02
CA TRP A 96 -14.88 -3.91 2.62
C TRP A 96 -16.13 -3.03 2.53
N ARG A 97 -16.01 -1.73 2.87
CA ARG A 97 -17.16 -0.81 2.95
C ARG A 97 -17.72 -0.42 1.59
N TYR A 98 -16.86 -0.24 0.60
CA TYR A 98 -17.21 0.34 -0.70
C TYR A 98 -17.12 -0.63 -1.89
N GLY A 99 -16.41 -1.75 -1.74
CA GLY A 99 -16.34 -2.79 -2.77
C GLY A 99 -17.60 -3.66 -2.86
N GLY A 100 -18.29 -3.88 -1.74
CA GLY A 100 -19.49 -4.72 -1.68
C GLY A 100 -19.29 -6.12 -2.28
N GLU A 101 -20.38 -6.82 -2.60
CA GLU A 101 -20.30 -8.13 -3.26
C GLU A 101 -19.91 -8.05 -4.74
N GLN A 102 -20.36 -6.99 -5.41
CA GLN A 102 -20.22 -6.82 -6.87
C GLN A 102 -18.76 -6.65 -7.30
N PHE A 103 -17.96 -5.90 -6.53
CA PHE A 103 -16.54 -5.67 -6.83
C PHE A 103 -15.60 -6.57 -6.02
N GLY A 104 -16.16 -7.53 -5.26
CA GLY A 104 -15.40 -8.53 -4.53
C GLY A 104 -14.86 -8.08 -3.17
N GLY A 105 -15.23 -6.89 -2.70
CA GLY A 105 -14.95 -6.43 -1.35
C GLY A 105 -15.45 -7.42 -0.30
N TRP A 106 -16.71 -7.87 -0.37
CA TRP A 106 -17.27 -8.86 0.56
C TRP A 106 -16.91 -10.30 0.21
N LYS A 107 -16.36 -10.53 -0.99
CA LYS A 107 -15.83 -11.84 -1.42
C LYS A 107 -14.37 -12.06 -0.98
N GLY A 108 -13.88 -11.24 -0.05
CA GLY A 108 -12.60 -11.45 0.62
C GLY A 108 -11.41 -10.67 0.06
N ARG A 109 -11.59 -9.72 -0.89
CA ARG A 109 -10.47 -8.87 -1.33
C ARG A 109 -9.88 -8.02 -0.21
N PHE A 110 -10.71 -7.62 0.77
CA PHE A 110 -10.22 -6.93 1.97
C PHE A 110 -9.24 -7.78 2.81
N TRP A 111 -9.35 -9.12 2.78
CA TRP A 111 -8.43 -9.99 3.52
C TRP A 111 -7.00 -9.89 3.00
N MET A 112 -6.80 -9.68 1.70
CA MET A 112 -5.44 -9.52 1.16
C MET A 112 -4.76 -8.26 1.71
N HIS A 113 -5.50 -7.16 1.85
CA HIS A 113 -4.98 -5.94 2.47
C HIS A 113 -4.69 -6.14 3.96
N LEU A 114 -5.62 -6.78 4.67
CA LEU A 114 -5.50 -7.03 6.10
C LEU A 114 -4.30 -7.94 6.43
N LEU A 115 -4.18 -9.07 5.73
CA LEU A 115 -3.08 -10.02 5.89
C LEU A 115 -1.74 -9.42 5.44
N GLY A 116 -1.72 -8.66 4.34
CA GLY A 116 -0.53 -7.94 3.89
C GLY A 116 -0.02 -6.94 4.94
N GLY A 117 -0.93 -6.17 5.55
CA GLY A 117 -0.60 -5.28 6.65
C GLY A 117 0.03 -6.01 7.84
N PHE A 118 -0.59 -7.11 8.30
CA PHE A 118 -0.05 -7.90 9.41
C PHE A 118 1.29 -8.53 9.09
N ALA A 119 1.51 -9.03 7.88
CA ALA A 119 2.79 -9.57 7.45
C ALA A 119 3.90 -8.52 7.51
N VAL A 120 3.63 -7.30 7.04
CA VAL A 120 4.58 -6.18 7.14
C VAL A 120 4.83 -5.79 8.60
N GLY A 121 3.79 -5.71 9.43
CA GLY A 121 3.94 -5.44 10.87
C GLY A 121 4.76 -6.50 11.60
N ALA A 122 4.55 -7.78 11.29
CA ALA A 122 5.33 -8.88 11.85
C ALA A 122 6.80 -8.79 11.41
N ALA A 123 7.06 -8.49 10.13
CA ALA A 123 8.42 -8.28 9.63
C ALA A 123 9.12 -7.10 10.34
N ALA A 124 8.38 -6.06 10.73
CA ALA A 124 8.92 -4.93 11.49
C ALA A 124 9.42 -5.34 12.88
N CYS A 125 8.79 -6.33 13.51
CA CYS A 125 9.19 -6.85 14.82
C CYS A 125 10.51 -7.63 14.75
N CYS A 126 10.83 -8.23 13.61
CA CYS A 126 11.97 -9.14 13.43
C CYS A 126 13.22 -8.47 12.80
N MET A 127 13.12 -7.22 12.37
CA MET A 127 14.19 -6.47 11.66
C MET A 127 15.06 -5.68 12.62
#